data_AF-A0A4Q3XX45-F1
#
_entry.id   AF-A0A4Q3XX45-F1
#
_cell.length_a   1.000
_cell.length_b   1.000
_cell.length_c   1.000
_cell.angle_alpha   90.00
_cell.angle_beta   90.00
_cell.angle_gamma   90.00
#
_symmetry.space_group_name_H-M   'P 1'
#
loop_
_entity.id
_entity.type
_entity.pdbx_description
1 polymer ?
#
loop_
_entity_poly.entity_id
_entity_poly.type
_entity_poly.pdbx_seq_one_letter_code
_entity_poly.pdbx_strand_id
1 'polypeptide(L)'
;MVDIISFSEALGDSRQFSKRHLLIGNGFSIACCPDIFHYGSLFKAANFADHPELIEVFKALGTQDFELAVKNLESGALLAGIYTPGHPDVPAKMRSDAQALKEILLTTIAGHHPNVPAEIPDQKFWCCRRFLSLFLGQPNDGQVFTLNYDLLLYWTLMHEDDPLGERVDLATNDGFGNDEDDPGADYVVWQGEVNAHSAKVHFLHGALHL
;
A
#
# COMPACT_ATOMS: atom_id res chain seq x y z
N MET A 1 -2.37 25.31 21.38
CA MET A 1 -3.50 24.52 20.82
C MET A 1 -3.34 24.63 19.32
N VAL A 2 -3.12 23.52 18.61
CA VAL A 2 -3.02 23.55 17.15
C VAL A 2 -4.42 23.77 16.61
N ASP A 3 -4.61 24.78 15.78
CA ASP A 3 -5.89 25.03 15.13
C ASP A 3 -6.14 23.93 14.09
N ILE A 4 -7.21 23.16 14.27
CA ILE A 4 -7.53 22.04 13.39
C ILE A 4 -8.42 22.58 12.28
N ILE A 5 -7.85 22.73 11.09
CA ILE A 5 -8.59 23.11 9.88
C ILE A 5 -9.16 21.88 9.17
N SER A 6 -10.26 22.06 8.45
CA SER A 6 -10.84 21.04 7.59
C SER A 6 -9.95 20.76 6.37
N PHE A 7 -10.16 19.62 5.72
CA PHE A 7 -9.47 19.29 4.48
C PHE A 7 -9.73 20.33 3.37
N SER A 8 -10.95 20.87 3.29
CA SER A 8 -11.25 21.91 2.29
C SER A 8 -10.51 23.23 2.57
N GLU A 9 -10.33 23.58 3.84
CA GLU A 9 -9.54 24.76 4.23
C GLU A 9 -8.06 24.53 3.93
N ALA A 10 -7.53 23.34 4.21
CA ALA A 10 -6.16 22.98 3.83
C ALA A 10 -5.93 23.01 2.30
N LEU A 11 -6.91 22.59 1.50
CA LEU A 11 -6.88 22.74 0.05
C LEU A 11 -6.90 24.21 -0.40
N GLY A 12 -7.54 25.08 0.37
CA GLY A 12 -7.54 26.54 0.15
C GLY A 12 -6.20 27.16 0.49
N ASP A 13 -5.68 26.88 1.68
CA ASP A 13 -4.40 27.38 2.19
C ASP A 13 -3.23 26.93 1.31
N SER A 14 -3.23 25.68 0.84
CA SER A 14 -2.18 25.14 -0.02
C SER A 14 -2.05 25.82 -1.40
N ARG A 15 -3.02 26.66 -1.82
CA ARG A 15 -2.95 27.42 -3.07
C ARG A 15 -1.80 28.43 -3.10
N GLN A 16 -1.23 28.78 -1.95
CA GLN A 16 -0.03 29.62 -1.87
C GLN A 16 1.24 28.90 -2.36
N PHE A 17 1.20 27.58 -2.49
CA PHE A 17 2.29 26.76 -3.02
C PHE A 17 2.02 26.35 -4.45
N SER A 18 3.09 26.15 -5.22
CA SER A 18 2.99 25.73 -6.62
C SER A 18 2.66 24.25 -6.81
N LYS A 19 2.82 23.43 -5.76
CA LYS A 19 2.67 21.97 -5.80
C LYS A 19 2.05 21.44 -4.52
N ARG A 20 1.21 20.43 -4.67
CA ARG A 20 0.67 19.63 -3.57
C ARG A 20 1.04 18.18 -3.79
N HIS A 21 1.72 17.60 -2.81
CA HIS A 21 2.09 16.19 -2.80
C HIS A 21 1.17 15.41 -1.86
N LEU A 22 1.06 14.11 -2.08
CA LEU A 22 0.24 13.22 -1.28
C LEU A 22 1.08 12.01 -0.83
N LEU A 23 1.03 11.70 0.46
CA LEU A 23 1.50 10.44 1.01
C LEU A 23 0.26 9.66 1.47
N ILE A 24 0.02 8.49 0.90
CA ILE A 24 -1.06 7.60 1.31
C ILE A 24 -0.54 6.38 2.06
N GLY A 25 -1.32 5.99 3.07
CA GLY A 25 -1.20 4.74 3.82
C GLY A 25 -2.50 3.92 3.68
N ASN A 26 -2.57 2.77 4.35
CA ASN A 26 -3.67 1.79 4.21
C ASN A 26 -5.06 2.39 4.42
N GLY A 27 -5.16 3.54 5.11
CA GLY A 27 -6.39 4.31 5.24
C GLY A 27 -7.06 4.66 3.91
N PHE A 28 -6.30 4.83 2.81
CA PHE A 28 -6.86 5.04 1.47
C PHE A 28 -7.72 3.85 1.04
N SER A 29 -7.19 2.63 1.20
CA SER A 29 -7.85 1.39 0.79
C SER A 29 -8.97 0.98 1.75
N ILE A 30 -8.76 1.18 3.05
CA ILE A 30 -9.78 0.96 4.09
C ILE A 30 -10.98 1.90 3.87
N ALA A 31 -10.76 3.17 3.52
CA ALA A 31 -11.86 4.11 3.27
C ALA A 31 -12.68 3.74 2.03
N CYS A 32 -12.04 3.15 1.02
CA CYS A 32 -12.73 2.70 -0.20
C CYS A 32 -13.50 1.40 0.05
N CYS A 33 -12.82 0.37 0.55
CA CYS A 33 -13.35 -0.99 0.71
C CYS A 33 -12.94 -1.56 2.08
N PRO A 34 -13.60 -1.13 3.17
CA PRO A 34 -13.23 -1.55 4.53
C PRO A 34 -13.34 -3.06 4.71
N ASP A 35 -14.31 -3.72 4.07
CA ASP A 35 -14.49 -5.16 4.23
C ASP A 35 -13.34 -5.99 3.64
N ILE A 36 -12.61 -5.45 2.66
CA ILE A 36 -11.51 -6.12 1.96
C ILE A 36 -10.17 -5.76 2.60
N PHE A 37 -9.91 -4.47 2.85
CA PHE A 37 -8.60 -3.97 3.24
C PHE A 37 -8.43 -3.72 4.75
N HIS A 38 -9.45 -3.99 5.57
CA HIS A 38 -9.30 -3.86 7.03
C HIS A 38 -8.46 -5.01 7.61
N TYR A 39 -7.58 -4.70 8.56
CA TYR A 39 -6.64 -5.65 9.18
C TYR A 39 -7.34 -6.92 9.73
N GLY A 40 -8.53 -6.76 10.31
CA GLY A 40 -9.32 -7.89 10.80
C GLY A 40 -9.82 -8.83 9.69
N SER A 41 -9.99 -8.35 8.46
CA SER A 41 -10.32 -9.18 7.30
C SER A 41 -9.09 -9.95 6.84
N LEU A 42 -7.94 -9.29 6.73
CA LEU A 42 -6.66 -9.94 6.39
C LEU A 42 -6.28 -11.01 7.42
N PHE A 43 -6.43 -10.72 8.71
CA PHE A 43 -6.15 -11.71 9.76
C PHE A 43 -7.05 -12.94 9.68
N LYS A 44 -8.34 -12.78 9.33
CA LYS A 44 -9.27 -13.91 9.15
C LYS A 44 -8.98 -14.71 7.87
N ALA A 45 -8.51 -14.03 6.83
CA ALA A 45 -8.15 -14.61 5.55
C ALA A 45 -6.81 -15.36 5.57
N ALA A 46 -5.91 -14.96 6.46
CA ALA A 46 -4.56 -15.49 6.54
C ALA A 46 -4.53 -16.97 6.96
N ASN A 47 -3.69 -17.74 6.27
CA ASN A 47 -3.46 -19.14 6.59
C ASN A 47 -2.27 -19.27 7.55
N PHE A 48 -2.57 -19.66 8.80
CA PHE A 48 -1.57 -19.92 9.84
C PHE A 48 -1.32 -21.40 10.11
N ALA A 49 -1.79 -22.31 9.24
CA ALA A 49 -1.71 -23.75 9.48
C ALA A 49 -0.28 -24.25 9.76
N ASP A 50 0.71 -23.71 9.05
CA ASP A 50 2.12 -24.07 9.19
C ASP A 50 2.83 -23.28 10.31
N HIS A 51 2.16 -22.28 10.90
CA HIS A 51 2.71 -21.37 11.90
C HIS A 51 1.69 -21.04 13.02
N PRO A 52 1.18 -22.04 13.75
CA PRO A 52 0.11 -21.84 14.73
C PRO A 52 0.49 -20.91 15.90
N GLU A 53 1.77 -20.82 16.25
CA GLU A 53 2.30 -19.93 17.29
C GLU A 53 2.07 -18.44 16.98
N LEU A 54 1.95 -18.07 15.70
CA LEU A 54 1.72 -16.68 15.30
C LEU A 54 0.37 -16.16 15.79
N ILE A 55 -0.64 -17.03 15.89
CA ILE A 55 -1.95 -16.67 16.45
C ILE A 55 -1.80 -16.22 17.91
N GLU A 56 -0.94 -16.90 18.68
CA GLU A 56 -0.67 -16.53 20.07
C GLU A 56 0.15 -15.23 20.17
N VAL A 57 1.00 -14.90 19.18
CA VAL A 57 1.68 -13.60 19.09
C VAL A 57 0.65 -12.46 18.98
N PHE A 58 -0.28 -12.55 18.03
CA PHE A 58 -1.32 -11.53 17.85
C PHE A 58 -2.18 -11.34 19.09
N LYS A 59 -2.58 -12.47 19.71
CA LYS A 59 -3.34 -12.47 20.97
C LYS A 59 -2.57 -11.84 22.12
N ALA A 60 -1.28 -12.13 22.26
CA ALA A 60 -0.41 -11.54 23.29
C ALA A 60 -0.23 -10.03 23.10
N LEU A 61 -0.16 -9.56 21.85
CA LEU A 61 -0.06 -8.15 21.50
C LEU A 61 -1.41 -7.42 21.53
N GLY A 62 -2.53 -8.14 21.59
CA GLY A 62 -3.88 -7.56 21.54
C GLY A 62 -4.17 -6.83 20.22
N THR A 63 -3.57 -7.29 19.12
CA THR A 63 -3.69 -6.66 17.79
C THR A 63 -3.98 -7.69 16.70
N GLN A 64 -4.47 -7.23 15.56
CA GLN A 64 -4.56 -7.98 14.31
C GLN A 64 -3.71 -7.33 13.20
N ASP A 65 -2.93 -6.32 13.55
CA ASP A 65 -2.03 -5.60 12.66
C ASP A 65 -0.73 -6.41 12.46
N PHE A 66 -0.53 -6.90 11.24
CA PHE A 66 0.66 -7.68 10.87
C PHE A 66 1.95 -6.87 11.00
N GLU A 67 1.96 -5.58 10.65
CA GLU A 67 3.15 -4.75 10.73
C GLU A 67 3.56 -4.56 12.20
N LEU A 68 2.57 -4.36 13.07
CA LEU A 68 2.81 -4.27 14.51
C LEU A 68 3.35 -5.60 15.06
N ALA A 69 2.79 -6.73 14.65
CA ALA A 69 3.25 -8.06 15.07
C ALA A 69 4.70 -8.33 14.61
N VAL A 70 4.99 -8.09 13.33
CA VAL A 70 6.34 -8.21 12.74
C VAL A 70 7.33 -7.33 13.49
N LYS A 71 7.01 -6.05 13.69
CA LYS A 71 7.89 -5.10 14.40
C LYS A 71 8.17 -5.55 15.84
N ASN A 72 7.17 -6.06 16.55
CA ASN A 72 7.33 -6.57 17.91
C ASN A 72 8.16 -7.85 17.95
N LEU A 73 8.03 -8.74 16.97
CA LEU A 73 8.88 -9.93 16.85
C LEU A 73 10.34 -9.55 16.56
N GLU A 74 10.59 -8.64 15.63
CA GLU A 74 11.95 -8.15 15.32
C GLU A 74 12.59 -7.43 16.53
N SER A 75 11.83 -6.56 17.19
CA SER A 75 12.27 -5.87 18.41
C SER A 75 12.50 -6.85 19.57
N GLY A 76 11.61 -7.82 19.72
CA GLY A 76 11.71 -8.87 20.72
C GLY A 76 12.92 -9.77 20.46
N ALA A 77 13.23 -10.11 19.22
CA ALA A 77 14.43 -10.87 18.85
C ALA A 77 15.72 -10.13 19.22
N LEU A 78 15.75 -8.80 19.06
CA LEU A 78 16.88 -7.98 19.49
C LEU A 78 17.07 -8.05 21.01
N LEU A 79 15.99 -7.94 21.77
CA LEU A 79 16.04 -7.99 23.24
C LEU A 79 16.30 -9.40 23.78
N ALA A 80 15.72 -10.43 23.16
CA ALA A 80 15.84 -11.82 23.60
C ALA A 80 17.31 -12.26 23.68
N GLY A 81 18.16 -11.83 22.74
CA GLY A 81 19.59 -12.10 22.81
C GLY A 81 20.29 -11.64 24.10
N ILE A 82 19.74 -10.63 24.78
CA ILE A 82 20.24 -10.12 26.07
C ILE A 82 19.68 -10.93 27.24
N TYR A 83 18.39 -11.26 27.19
CA TYR A 83 17.66 -11.87 28.32
C TYR A 83 17.70 -13.41 28.32
N THR A 84 18.05 -14.05 27.21
CA THR A 84 18.19 -15.51 27.08
C THR A 84 19.60 -15.91 26.63
N PRO A 85 20.66 -15.56 27.39
CA PRO A 85 22.03 -15.90 27.03
C PRO A 85 22.20 -17.42 26.96
N GLY A 86 22.87 -17.91 25.91
CA GLY A 86 23.04 -19.35 25.66
C GLY A 86 21.90 -20.01 24.87
N HIS A 87 20.84 -19.27 24.55
CA HIS A 87 19.70 -19.74 23.75
C HIS A 87 19.54 -18.92 22.46
N PRO A 88 20.44 -19.08 21.47
CA PRO A 88 20.38 -18.34 20.21
C PRO A 88 19.19 -18.74 19.32
N ASP A 89 18.59 -19.89 19.60
CA ASP A 89 17.39 -20.42 18.96
C ASP A 89 16.16 -19.52 19.18
N VAL A 90 16.04 -18.87 20.33
CA VAL A 90 14.92 -17.98 20.66
C VAL A 90 14.88 -16.74 19.75
N PRO A 91 15.92 -15.87 19.69
CA PRO A 91 15.91 -14.73 18.78
C PRO A 91 15.92 -15.15 17.31
N ALA A 92 16.49 -16.31 16.96
CA ALA A 92 16.42 -16.83 15.60
C ALA A 92 14.97 -17.20 15.21
N LYS A 93 14.24 -17.90 16.08
CA LYS A 93 12.83 -18.22 15.86
C LYS A 93 11.98 -16.96 15.70
N MET A 94 12.14 -15.97 16.58
CA MET A 94 11.38 -14.72 16.49
C MET A 94 11.60 -13.99 15.15
N ARG A 95 12.83 -13.99 14.61
CA ARG A 95 13.11 -13.43 13.27
C ARG A 95 12.49 -14.27 12.15
N SER A 96 12.54 -15.60 12.27
CA SER A 96 11.90 -16.51 11.32
C SER A 96 10.39 -16.29 11.28
N ASP A 97 9.76 -16.18 12.44
CA ASP A 97 8.33 -15.91 12.59
C ASP A 97 7.95 -14.54 12.02
N ALA A 98 8.80 -13.52 12.19
CA ALA A 98 8.61 -12.22 11.58
C ALA A 98 8.66 -12.27 10.04
N GLN A 99 9.55 -13.08 9.46
CA GLN A 99 9.59 -13.28 8.00
C GLN A 99 8.39 -14.08 7.51
N ALA A 100 8.03 -15.16 8.19
CA ALA A 100 6.83 -15.93 7.88
C ALA A 100 5.56 -15.06 7.91
N LEU A 101 5.43 -14.14 8.88
CA LEU A 101 4.32 -13.18 8.89
C LEU A 101 4.30 -12.25 7.69
N LYS A 102 5.45 -11.78 7.21
CA LYS A 102 5.52 -10.95 5.99
C LYS A 102 5.07 -11.75 4.77
N GLU A 103 5.51 -13.01 4.65
CA GLU A 103 5.10 -13.91 3.56
C GLU A 103 3.61 -14.26 3.62
N ILE A 104 3.08 -14.55 4.82
CA ILE A 104 1.65 -14.79 5.04
C ILE A 104 0.85 -13.53 4.68
N LEU A 105 1.30 -12.34 5.10
CA LEU A 105 0.63 -11.09 4.74
C LEU A 105 0.60 -10.90 3.22
N LEU A 106 1.72 -11.11 2.53
CA LEU A 106 1.80 -10.97 1.07
C LEU A 106 0.90 -11.96 0.35
N THR A 107 0.97 -13.24 0.71
CA THR A 107 0.12 -14.28 0.10
C THR A 107 -1.35 -14.08 0.42
N THR A 108 -1.69 -13.56 1.60
CA THR A 108 -3.05 -13.21 1.98
C THR A 108 -3.55 -12.01 1.17
N ILE A 109 -2.74 -10.96 1.03
CA ILE A 109 -3.10 -9.81 0.18
C ILE A 109 -3.29 -10.28 -1.27
N ALA A 110 -2.38 -11.10 -1.80
CA ALA A 110 -2.47 -11.63 -3.16
C ALA A 110 -3.69 -12.54 -3.38
N GLY A 111 -4.02 -13.40 -2.41
CA GLY A 111 -5.12 -14.37 -2.51
C GLY A 111 -6.50 -13.83 -2.11
N HIS A 112 -6.57 -12.76 -1.32
CA HIS A 112 -7.81 -12.12 -0.88
C HIS A 112 -8.09 -10.78 -1.56
N HIS A 113 -7.24 -10.44 -2.52
CA HIS A 113 -7.52 -9.41 -3.49
C HIS A 113 -8.81 -9.74 -4.26
N PRO A 114 -9.64 -8.75 -4.63
CA PRO A 114 -10.64 -8.98 -5.66
C PRO A 114 -9.93 -9.61 -6.86
N ASN A 115 -10.40 -10.78 -7.30
CA ASN A 115 -9.78 -11.49 -8.43
C ASN A 115 -9.83 -10.64 -9.72
N VAL A 116 -10.68 -9.61 -9.73
CA VAL A 116 -10.78 -8.60 -10.77
C VAL A 116 -11.21 -7.26 -10.15
N PRO A 117 -10.69 -6.11 -10.65
CA PRO A 117 -11.14 -4.76 -10.28
C PRO A 117 -12.67 -4.58 -10.27
N ALA A 118 -13.38 -5.37 -11.08
CA ALA A 118 -14.82 -5.34 -11.29
C ALA A 118 -15.69 -5.62 -10.03
N GLU A 119 -15.12 -6.11 -8.92
CA GLU A 119 -15.87 -6.28 -7.67
C GLU A 119 -16.00 -4.97 -6.87
N ILE A 120 -15.18 -3.96 -7.19
CA ILE A 120 -15.28 -2.62 -6.61
C ILE A 120 -16.22 -1.81 -7.51
N PRO A 121 -17.33 -1.25 -6.99
CA PRO A 121 -18.24 -0.43 -7.79
C PRO A 121 -17.50 0.76 -8.42
N ASP A 122 -17.75 1.03 -9.71
CA ASP A 122 -17.13 2.13 -10.45
C ASP A 122 -17.20 3.47 -9.70
N GLN A 123 -18.33 3.74 -9.03
CA GLN A 123 -18.49 4.96 -8.22
C GLN A 123 -17.38 5.16 -7.18
N LYS A 124 -16.88 4.08 -6.57
CA LYS A 124 -15.77 4.14 -5.61
C LYS A 124 -14.46 4.47 -6.30
N PHE A 125 -14.17 3.85 -7.44
CA PHE A 125 -13.00 4.23 -8.25
C PHE A 125 -13.06 5.71 -8.64
N TRP A 126 -14.23 6.20 -9.05
CA TRP A 126 -14.43 7.61 -9.40
C TRP A 126 -14.25 8.56 -8.22
N CYS A 127 -14.71 8.19 -7.02
CA CYS A 127 -14.40 8.95 -5.81
C CYS A 127 -12.89 9.01 -5.53
N CYS A 128 -12.18 7.89 -5.68
CA CYS A 128 -10.72 7.84 -5.53
C CYS A 128 -10.01 8.68 -6.60
N ARG A 129 -10.43 8.60 -7.87
CA ARG A 129 -9.87 9.41 -8.97
C ARG A 129 -10.08 10.91 -8.73
N ARG A 130 -11.28 11.32 -8.29
CA ARG A 130 -11.58 12.72 -7.92
C ARG A 130 -10.72 13.22 -6.75
N PHE A 131 -10.44 12.36 -5.78
CA PHE A 131 -9.51 12.69 -4.70
C PHE A 131 -8.07 12.84 -5.21
N LEU A 132 -7.60 11.88 -6.02
CA LEU A 132 -6.26 11.91 -6.60
C LEU A 132 -6.05 13.09 -7.55
N SER A 133 -7.08 13.57 -8.24
CA SER A 133 -6.97 14.72 -9.16
C SER A 133 -6.59 16.02 -8.45
N LEU A 134 -6.80 16.11 -7.14
CA LEU A 134 -6.33 17.24 -6.33
C LEU A 134 -4.78 17.33 -6.31
N PHE A 135 -4.11 16.21 -6.57
CA PHE A 135 -2.65 16.04 -6.49
C PHE A 135 -2.00 15.66 -7.83
N LEU A 136 -2.66 14.84 -8.65
CA LEU A 136 -2.18 14.38 -9.96
C LEU A 136 -2.86 15.06 -11.15
N GLY A 137 -3.91 15.86 -10.90
CA GLY A 137 -4.65 16.58 -11.93
C GLY A 137 -4.09 17.97 -12.18
N GLN A 138 -4.23 18.45 -13.41
CA GLN A 138 -3.83 19.80 -13.80
C GLN A 138 -4.70 20.86 -13.09
N PRO A 139 -4.12 22.04 -12.73
CA PRO A 139 -2.76 22.50 -13.00
C PRO A 139 -1.72 22.06 -11.96
N ASN A 140 -2.06 21.19 -11.00
CA ASN A 140 -1.12 20.78 -9.96
C ASN A 140 -0.07 19.81 -10.52
N ASP A 141 1.20 20.10 -10.26
CA ASP A 141 2.33 19.27 -10.70
C ASP A 141 2.94 18.47 -9.52
N GLY A 142 2.04 17.89 -8.72
CA GLY A 142 2.34 17.14 -7.51
C GLY A 142 2.94 15.76 -7.75
N GLN A 143 3.11 15.03 -6.66
CA GLN A 143 3.50 13.61 -6.66
C GLN A 143 2.71 12.86 -5.60
N VAL A 144 2.46 11.57 -5.84
CA VAL A 144 1.81 10.64 -4.93
C VAL A 144 2.81 9.57 -4.51
N PHE A 145 2.98 9.43 -3.21
CA PHE A 145 3.78 8.39 -2.59
C PHE A 145 2.83 7.44 -1.86
N THR A 146 3.01 6.15 -2.05
CA THR A 146 2.21 5.14 -1.34
C THR A 146 3.10 4.23 -0.51
N LEU A 147 2.63 3.98 0.71
CA LEU A 147 3.14 2.96 1.61
C LEU A 147 2.31 1.67 1.54
N ASN A 148 1.20 1.68 0.80
CA ASN A 148 0.26 0.57 0.73
C ASN A 148 0.83 -0.55 -0.13
N TYR A 149 0.67 -1.78 0.35
CA TYR A 149 1.01 -3.00 -0.39
C TYR A 149 -0.11 -3.47 -1.32
N ASP A 150 -1.30 -2.88 -1.25
CA ASP A 150 -2.44 -3.29 -2.09
C ASP A 150 -2.45 -2.61 -3.48
N LEU A 151 -3.22 -3.18 -4.42
CA LEU A 151 -3.31 -2.68 -5.78
C LEU A 151 -4.45 -1.66 -5.99
N LEU A 152 -5.15 -1.19 -4.94
CA LEU A 152 -6.28 -0.27 -5.15
C LEU A 152 -5.83 1.01 -5.85
N LEU A 153 -4.69 1.57 -5.45
CA LEU A 153 -4.14 2.75 -6.12
C LEU A 153 -3.88 2.45 -7.59
N TYR A 154 -3.16 1.36 -7.88
CA TYR A 154 -2.83 0.95 -9.24
C TYR A 154 -4.10 0.80 -10.11
N TRP A 155 -5.09 0.06 -9.62
CA TRP A 155 -6.37 -0.11 -10.29
C TRP A 155 -7.11 1.21 -10.51
N THR A 156 -7.13 2.08 -9.51
CA THR A 156 -7.77 3.40 -9.61
C THR A 156 -7.15 4.24 -10.73
N LEU A 157 -5.81 4.19 -10.88
CA LEU A 157 -5.09 4.90 -11.92
C LEU A 157 -5.45 4.37 -13.32
N MET A 158 -5.54 3.04 -13.47
CA MET A 158 -5.88 2.36 -14.73
C MET A 158 -7.37 2.39 -15.10
N HIS A 159 -8.26 2.71 -14.14
CA HIS A 159 -9.71 2.73 -14.36
C HIS A 159 -10.16 4.03 -15.05
N GLU A 160 -9.87 4.14 -16.36
CA GLU A 160 -10.17 5.33 -17.18
C GLU A 160 -11.54 5.28 -17.88
N ASP A 161 -12.15 4.09 -17.95
CA ASP A 161 -13.45 3.89 -18.57
C ASP A 161 -14.54 4.54 -17.71
N ASP A 162 -15.01 5.70 -18.15
CA ASP A 162 -15.99 6.50 -17.42
C ASP A 162 -17.44 6.17 -17.84
N PRO A 163 -18.23 5.51 -16.99
CA PRO A 163 -19.66 5.32 -17.24
C PRO A 163 -20.52 6.57 -16.95
N LEU A 164 -19.95 7.65 -16.39
CA LEU A 164 -20.65 8.85 -15.93
C LEU A 164 -20.42 10.11 -16.80
N GLY A 165 -19.41 10.11 -17.67
CA GLY A 165 -19.17 11.16 -18.68
C GLY A 165 -18.39 12.40 -18.21
N GLU A 166 -17.83 12.39 -17.00
CA GLU A 166 -16.92 13.41 -16.47
C GLU A 166 -15.47 12.89 -16.41
N ARG A 167 -14.73 13.08 -17.51
CA ARG A 167 -13.32 12.68 -17.61
C ARG A 167 -12.45 13.34 -16.53
N VAL A 168 -11.74 12.51 -15.76
CA VAL A 168 -10.72 12.93 -14.79
C VAL A 168 -9.35 12.51 -15.30
N ASP A 169 -8.59 13.49 -15.80
CA ASP A 169 -7.21 13.28 -16.26
C ASP A 169 -6.24 13.31 -15.07
N LEU A 170 -5.49 12.22 -14.92
CA LEU A 170 -4.47 12.05 -13.89
C LEU A 170 -3.12 11.82 -14.57
N ALA A 171 -2.06 12.44 -14.06
CA ALA A 171 -0.70 12.07 -14.42
C ALA A 171 -0.31 10.79 -13.65
N THR A 172 -0.46 9.62 -14.29
CA THR A 172 -0.38 8.29 -13.63
C THR A 172 0.97 7.60 -13.74
N ASN A 173 1.94 8.17 -14.47
CA ASN A 173 3.23 7.54 -14.72
C ASN A 173 3.94 7.19 -13.40
N ASP A 174 4.36 5.92 -13.24
CA ASP A 174 5.12 5.42 -12.09
C ASP A 174 6.60 5.13 -12.41
N GLY A 175 7.01 5.38 -13.66
CA GLY A 175 8.37 5.18 -14.16
C GLY A 175 8.64 3.77 -14.71
N PHE A 176 7.64 2.88 -14.71
CA PHE A 176 7.71 1.58 -15.36
C PHE A 176 6.97 1.61 -16.70
N GLY A 177 7.45 0.81 -17.65
CA GLY A 177 6.88 0.72 -18.99
C GLY A 177 7.40 -0.52 -19.73
N ASN A 178 6.98 -0.67 -20.99
CA ASN A 178 7.41 -1.81 -21.80
C ASN A 178 8.93 -1.82 -21.99
N ASP A 179 9.51 -3.03 -22.04
CA ASP A 179 10.93 -3.19 -22.37
C ASP A 179 11.17 -2.74 -23.83
N GLU A 180 12.18 -1.90 -24.04
CA GLU A 180 12.57 -1.45 -25.38
C GLU A 180 13.19 -2.59 -26.19
N ASP A 181 13.87 -3.53 -25.52
CA ASP A 181 14.53 -4.69 -26.11
C ASP A 181 13.55 -5.87 -26.30
N ASP A 182 12.48 -5.94 -25.50
CA ASP A 182 11.39 -6.92 -25.64
C ASP A 182 9.99 -6.30 -25.44
N PRO A 183 9.45 -5.58 -26.44
CA PRO A 183 8.14 -4.92 -26.31
C PRO A 183 6.95 -5.88 -26.14
N GLY A 184 7.17 -7.18 -26.36
CA GLY A 184 6.16 -8.24 -26.22
C GLY A 184 6.18 -8.93 -24.86
N ALA A 185 7.09 -8.54 -23.98
CA ALA A 185 7.17 -9.04 -22.62
C ALA A 185 5.85 -8.86 -21.86
N ASP A 186 5.51 -9.84 -21.02
CA ASP A 186 4.38 -9.80 -20.10
C ASP A 186 4.70 -9.05 -18.80
N TYR A 187 5.88 -8.43 -18.73
CA TYR A 187 6.36 -7.61 -17.61
C TYR A 187 6.74 -6.20 -18.07
N VAL A 188 6.76 -5.27 -17.12
CA VAL A 188 7.26 -3.90 -17.32
C VAL A 188 8.62 -3.75 -16.67
N VAL A 189 9.47 -2.92 -17.26
CA VAL A 189 10.81 -2.62 -16.76
C VAL A 189 10.92 -1.16 -16.35
N TRP A 190 11.82 -0.90 -15.40
CA TRP A 190 12.18 0.46 -15.02
C TRP A 190 12.75 1.21 -16.23
N GLN A 191 12.15 2.34 -16.57
CA GLN A 191 12.48 3.10 -17.79
C GLN A 191 13.74 3.97 -17.65
N GLY A 192 14.52 3.83 -16.57
CA GLY A 192 15.75 4.59 -16.37
C GLY A 192 15.51 6.08 -16.09
N GLU A 193 16.59 6.82 -15.81
CA GLU A 193 16.50 8.25 -15.43
C GLU A 193 15.93 9.15 -16.53
N VAL A 194 16.11 8.76 -17.80
CA VAL A 194 15.71 9.58 -18.95
C VAL A 194 14.22 9.42 -19.26
N ASN A 195 13.67 8.21 -19.22
CA ASN A 195 12.28 7.98 -19.59
C ASN A 195 11.34 7.98 -18.36
N ALA A 196 11.85 7.77 -17.14
CA ALA A 196 11.06 7.88 -15.90
C ALA A 196 10.98 9.32 -15.32
N HIS A 197 11.53 10.33 -15.99
CA HIS A 197 11.55 11.73 -15.51
C HIS A 197 10.16 12.34 -15.24
N SER A 198 9.13 11.79 -15.86
CA SER A 198 7.74 12.22 -15.69
C SER A 198 6.97 11.40 -14.65
N ALA A 199 7.65 10.51 -13.90
CA ALA A 199 7.03 9.73 -12.83
C ALA A 199 6.39 10.65 -11.78
N LYS A 200 5.14 10.36 -11.47
CA LYS A 200 4.29 11.05 -10.48
C LYS A 200 3.85 10.15 -9.35
N VAL A 201 3.88 8.84 -9.53
CA VAL A 201 3.42 7.85 -8.56
C VAL A 201 4.60 7.01 -8.11
N HIS A 202 4.77 6.86 -6.78
CA HIS A 202 5.93 6.19 -6.20
C HIS A 202 5.49 5.15 -5.16
N PHE A 203 5.76 3.88 -5.45
CA PHE A 203 5.51 2.75 -4.55
C PHE A 203 6.74 2.50 -3.67
N LEU A 204 6.74 3.08 -2.46
CA LEU A 204 7.94 3.17 -1.62
C LEU A 204 8.48 1.84 -1.08
N HIS A 205 7.64 0.80 -1.09
CA HIS A 205 8.03 -0.55 -0.69
C HIS A 205 8.61 -1.38 -1.85
N GLY A 206 8.86 -0.76 -3.02
CA GLY A 206 9.58 -1.39 -4.14
C GLY A 206 8.75 -2.39 -4.95
N ALA A 207 7.53 -2.04 -5.34
CA ALA A 207 6.65 -2.90 -6.16
C ALA A 207 6.48 -4.34 -5.64
N LEU A 208 6.55 -4.55 -4.32
CA LEU A 208 6.39 -5.86 -3.66
C LEU A 208 5.05 -6.59 -3.99
N HIS A 209 4.13 -5.92 -4.69
CA HIS A 209 2.83 -6.42 -5.12
C HIS A 209 2.74 -6.73 -6.63
N LEU A 210 3.79 -6.44 -7.42
CA LEU A 210 3.88 -6.77 -8.85
C LEU A 210 4.78 -7.99 -9.07
#